data_AF-A0AA85BNT5-F1
#
_entry.id   AF-A0AA85BNT5-F1
#
_cell.length_a   1.000
_cell.length_b   1.000
_cell.length_c   1.000
_cell.angle_alpha   90.00
_cell.angle_beta   90.00
_cell.angle_gamma   90.00
#
_symmetry.space_group_name_H-M   'P 1'
#
loop_
_entity.id
_entity.type
_entity.pdbx_description
1 polymer ?
#
loop_
_entity_poly.entity_id
_entity_poly.type
_entity_poly.pdbx_seq_one_letter_code
_entity_poly.pdbx_strand_id
1 'polypeptide(L)'
;MTLEWLPQILPKNVRFVLTCDSKSSIARSLCNRIDCQLLTVSGLTTHERGAAVRSLLGKYGKVLSESGFRNQLSVLIQKREASIPLYLKLACDELRLYSKYEQLDAKLKQLPDTISSLVIDVVKRVECSCGSDLTCITLGLLTCCRQPLSTEELHNLIDDG
;
A
#
# COMPACT_ATOMS: atom_id res chain seq x y z
N MET A 1 16.71 -13.36 -12.22
CA MET A 1 15.65 -14.38 -12.15
C MET A 1 15.18 -14.66 -13.57
N THR A 2 15.36 -15.87 -14.05
CA THR A 2 14.98 -16.32 -15.41
C THR A 2 13.61 -17.01 -15.35
N LEU A 3 12.79 -16.87 -16.41
CA LEU A 3 11.47 -17.51 -16.52
C LEU A 3 11.57 -18.95 -17.05
N GLU A 4 12.52 -19.74 -16.53
CA GLU A 4 12.77 -21.11 -17.01
C GLU A 4 11.58 -22.05 -16.76
N TRP A 5 10.75 -21.75 -15.77
CA TRP A 5 9.54 -22.51 -15.47
C TRP A 5 8.40 -22.25 -16.47
N LEU A 6 8.45 -21.16 -17.24
CA LEU A 6 7.37 -20.78 -18.16
C LEU A 6 7.53 -21.51 -19.50
N PRO A 7 6.58 -22.37 -19.91
CA PRO A 7 6.68 -23.11 -21.17
C PRO A 7 6.85 -22.19 -22.38
N GLN A 8 7.67 -22.60 -23.35
CA GLN A 8 7.80 -21.88 -24.62
C GLN A 8 6.50 -21.91 -25.42
N ILE A 9 5.79 -23.04 -25.40
CA ILE A 9 4.47 -23.21 -26.01
C ILE A 9 3.48 -23.43 -24.88
N LEU A 10 2.46 -22.57 -24.79
CA LEU A 10 1.43 -22.70 -23.75
C LEU A 10 0.55 -23.92 -24.01
N PRO A 11 0.27 -24.76 -22.99
CA PRO A 11 -0.67 -25.86 -23.11
C PRO A 11 -2.08 -25.37 -23.49
N LYS A 12 -2.84 -26.21 -24.19
CA LYS A 12 -4.23 -25.91 -24.51
C LYS A 12 -5.04 -25.63 -23.23
N ASN A 13 -5.89 -24.62 -23.26
CA ASN A 13 -6.76 -24.19 -22.16
C ASN A 13 -6.03 -23.67 -20.90
N VAL A 14 -4.74 -23.37 -20.98
CA VAL A 14 -3.98 -22.76 -19.88
C VAL A 14 -3.65 -21.30 -20.23
N ARG A 15 -3.90 -20.38 -19.29
CA ARG A 15 -3.50 -18.98 -19.38
C ARG A 15 -2.66 -18.60 -18.16
N PHE A 16 -1.56 -17.91 -18.41
CA PHE A 16 -0.70 -17.37 -17.37
C PHE A 16 -1.00 -15.88 -17.20
N VAL A 17 -1.19 -15.44 -15.96
CA VAL A 17 -1.27 -14.02 -15.60
C VAL A 17 -0.06 -13.71 -14.75
N LEU A 18 0.79 -12.82 -15.25
CA LEU A 18 2.07 -12.47 -14.63
C LEU A 18 2.07 -10.98 -14.32
N THR A 19 2.52 -10.62 -13.11
CA THR A 19 2.77 -9.24 -12.72
C THR A 19 4.26 -9.02 -12.55
N CYS A 20 4.81 -7.98 -13.16
CA CYS A 20 6.22 -7.64 -13.02
C CYS A 20 6.44 -6.13 -13.15
N ASP A 21 7.59 -5.66 -12.69
CA ASP A 21 8.03 -4.28 -12.94
C ASP A 21 8.30 -4.10 -14.44
N SER A 22 7.75 -3.04 -15.04
CA SER A 22 7.86 -2.76 -16.47
C SER A 22 9.30 -2.53 -16.94
N LYS A 23 10.21 -2.15 -16.04
CA LYS A 23 11.64 -1.95 -16.31
C LYS A 23 12.47 -3.22 -16.13
N SER A 24 11.88 -4.29 -15.60
CA SER A 24 12.58 -5.55 -15.35
C SER A 24 13.01 -6.24 -16.65
N SER A 25 14.09 -7.02 -16.58
CA SER A 25 14.50 -7.91 -17.68
C SER A 25 13.43 -8.96 -18.01
N ILE A 26 12.63 -9.36 -17.02
CA ILE A 26 11.51 -10.28 -17.16
C ILE A 26 10.43 -9.68 -18.08
N ALA A 27 10.03 -8.43 -17.82
CA ALA A 27 9.05 -7.74 -18.67
C ALA A 27 9.52 -7.68 -20.12
N ARG A 28 10.79 -7.33 -20.35
CA ARG A 28 11.39 -7.31 -21.69
C ARG A 28 11.37 -8.68 -22.37
N SER A 29 11.67 -9.74 -21.62
CA SER A 29 11.64 -11.11 -22.15
C SER A 29 10.23 -11.58 -22.49
N LEU A 30 9.22 -11.21 -21.69
CA LEU A 30 7.82 -11.55 -21.94
C LEU A 30 7.28 -10.83 -23.17
N CYS A 31 7.59 -9.54 -23.34
CA CYS A 31 7.14 -8.74 -24.48
C CYS A 31 7.61 -9.29 -25.85
N ASN A 32 8.69 -10.08 -25.88
CA ASN A 32 9.18 -10.69 -27.11
C ASN A 32 8.40 -11.96 -27.50
N ARG A 33 7.54 -12.49 -26.61
CA ARG A 33 6.75 -13.67 -26.92
C ARG A 33 5.51 -13.30 -27.71
N ILE A 34 5.24 -14.06 -28.77
CA ILE A 34 4.08 -13.85 -29.65
C ILE A 34 2.72 -14.06 -28.95
N ASP A 35 2.71 -14.82 -27.86
CA ASP A 35 1.53 -15.17 -27.08
C ASP A 35 1.33 -14.25 -25.85
N CYS A 36 2.17 -13.24 -25.68
CA CYS A 36 2.10 -12.32 -24.56
C CYS A 36 1.20 -11.11 -24.87
N GLN A 37 0.12 -10.97 -24.10
CA GLN A 37 -0.66 -9.74 -24.07
C GLN A 37 -0.16 -8.82 -22.95
N LEU A 38 0.39 -7.67 -23.29
CA LEU A 38 0.88 -6.69 -22.32
C LEU A 38 -0.26 -5.76 -21.87
N LEU A 39 -0.50 -5.71 -20.56
CA LEU A 39 -1.36 -4.71 -19.92
C LEU A 39 -0.51 -3.84 -18.97
N THR A 40 -0.33 -2.58 -19.32
CA THR A 40 0.38 -1.62 -18.46
C THR A 40 -0.58 -1.09 -17.38
N VAL A 41 -0.25 -1.34 -16.12
CA VAL A 41 -0.95 -0.75 -14.97
C VAL A 41 -0.23 0.54 -14.58
N SER A 42 -0.80 1.69 -14.95
CA SER A 42 -0.29 3.00 -14.55
C SER A 42 -0.69 3.35 -13.11
N GLY A 43 -0.05 4.38 -12.55
CA GLY A 43 -0.53 4.99 -11.31
C GLY A 43 -1.90 5.64 -11.49
N LEU A 44 -2.57 5.87 -10.36
CA LEU A 44 -3.90 6.47 -10.31
C LEU A 44 -3.88 7.91 -10.86
N THR A 45 -4.84 8.20 -11.72
CA THR A 45 -5.20 9.57 -12.14
C THR A 45 -5.73 10.37 -10.96
N THR A 46 -5.70 11.71 -11.04
CA THR A 46 -6.22 12.58 -9.97
C THR A 46 -7.67 12.26 -9.60
N HIS A 47 -8.50 11.92 -10.59
CA HIS A 47 -9.89 11.51 -10.36
C HIS A 47 -9.97 10.19 -9.60
N GLU A 48 -9.21 9.17 -10.02
CA GLU A 48 -9.16 7.86 -9.34
C GLU A 48 -8.59 7.97 -7.93
N ARG A 49 -7.61 8.86 -7.68
CA ARG A 49 -7.12 9.13 -6.33
C ARG A 49 -8.23 9.64 -5.42
N GLY A 50 -9.02 10.60 -5.91
CA GLY A 50 -10.18 11.13 -5.17
C GLY A 50 -11.21 10.03 -4.88
N ALA A 51 -11.56 9.23 -5.89
CA ALA A 51 -12.47 8.10 -5.73
C ALA A 51 -11.95 7.04 -4.73
N ALA A 52 -10.65 6.74 -4.78
CA ALA A 52 -9.99 5.82 -3.85
C ALA A 52 -10.06 6.33 -2.42
N VAL A 53 -9.73 7.59 -2.16
CA VAL A 53 -9.82 8.20 -0.81
C VAL A 53 -11.24 8.14 -0.27
N ARG A 54 -12.25 8.52 -1.08
CA ARG A 54 -13.67 8.44 -0.68
C ARG A 54 -14.08 7.01 -0.34
N SER A 55 -13.69 6.03 -1.17
CA SER A 55 -13.98 4.62 -0.93
C SER A 55 -13.30 4.09 0.33
N LEU A 56 -12.03 4.45 0.56
CA LEU A 56 -11.23 3.99 1.69
C LEU A 56 -11.72 4.56 3.03
N LEU A 57 -11.94 5.87 3.11
CA LEU A 57 -12.42 6.53 4.32
C LEU A 57 -13.93 6.33 4.54
N GLY A 58 -14.70 6.21 3.45
CA GLY A 58 -16.14 5.95 3.51
C GLY A 58 -16.50 4.65 4.21
N LYS A 59 -15.63 3.62 4.14
CA LYS A 59 -15.75 2.37 4.92
C LYS A 59 -15.79 2.59 6.43
N TYR A 60 -15.26 3.71 6.91
CA TYR A 60 -15.22 4.10 8.31
C TYR A 60 -16.16 5.26 8.63
N GLY A 61 -17.07 5.62 7.71
CA GLY A 61 -17.98 6.77 7.87
C GLY A 61 -17.28 8.13 7.84
N LYS A 62 -16.07 8.21 7.27
CA LYS A 62 -15.28 9.45 7.20
C LYS A 62 -15.26 10.03 5.80
N VAL A 63 -15.36 11.36 5.72
CA VAL A 63 -15.31 12.14 4.48
C VAL A 63 -14.38 13.33 4.69
N LEU A 64 -13.52 13.59 3.71
CA LEU A 64 -12.67 14.78 3.69
C LEU A 64 -13.43 15.95 3.06
N SER A 65 -13.21 17.15 3.56
CA SER A 65 -13.75 18.37 2.94
C SER A 65 -13.15 18.59 1.55
N GLU A 66 -14.01 18.86 0.57
CA GLU A 66 -13.65 19.08 -0.83
C GLU A 66 -13.93 20.51 -1.32
N SER A 67 -14.54 21.34 -0.46
CA SER A 67 -15.00 22.68 -0.80
C SER A 67 -14.25 23.76 -0.02
N GLY A 68 -14.10 24.93 -0.66
CA GLY A 68 -13.54 26.13 -0.03
C GLY A 68 -12.02 26.11 0.15
N PHE A 69 -11.52 27.03 0.97
CA PHE A 69 -10.08 27.29 1.17
C PHE A 69 -9.32 26.13 1.86
N ARG A 70 -10.04 25.18 2.46
CA ARG A 70 -9.50 24.00 3.17
C ARG A 70 -9.93 22.70 2.48
N ASN A 71 -9.55 22.53 1.22
CA ASN A 71 -9.79 21.31 0.48
C ASN A 71 -8.84 20.19 0.96
N GLN A 72 -9.28 19.46 1.98
CA GLN A 72 -8.55 18.36 2.61
C GLN A 72 -8.26 17.23 1.62
N LEU A 73 -9.21 16.92 0.73
CA LEU A 73 -9.00 15.90 -0.30
C LEU A 73 -7.86 16.29 -1.24
N SER A 74 -7.84 17.55 -1.68
CA SER A 74 -6.77 18.08 -2.54
C SER A 74 -5.40 17.94 -1.89
N VAL A 75 -5.28 18.25 -0.59
CA VAL A 75 -4.02 18.10 0.15
C VAL A 75 -3.51 16.66 0.11
N LEU A 76 -4.39 15.67 0.29
CA LEU A 76 -4.00 14.26 0.29
C LEU A 76 -3.65 13.73 -1.10
N ILE A 77 -4.47 14.02 -2.12
CA ILE A 77 -4.28 13.46 -3.48
C ILE A 77 -3.10 14.09 -4.25
N GLN A 78 -2.59 15.23 -3.75
CA GLN A 78 -1.43 15.94 -4.28
C GLN A 78 -0.10 15.50 -3.66
N LYS A 79 -0.12 14.63 -2.63
CA LYS A 79 1.10 14.06 -2.05
C LYS A 79 1.92 13.32 -3.11
N ARG A 80 3.25 13.36 -2.99
CA ARG A 80 4.18 12.90 -4.04
C ARG A 80 3.86 11.51 -4.57
N GLU A 81 3.53 10.57 -3.68
CA GLU A 81 3.25 9.17 -4.02
C GLU A 81 1.75 8.82 -4.03
N ALA A 82 0.85 9.82 -4.03
CA ALA A 82 -0.59 9.61 -4.07
C ALA A 82 -1.09 8.88 -5.34
N SER A 83 -0.28 8.81 -6.41
CA SER A 83 -0.57 7.98 -7.57
C SER A 83 -0.47 6.48 -7.28
N ILE A 84 0.20 6.08 -6.20
CA ILE A 84 0.39 4.69 -5.80
C ILE A 84 -0.76 4.30 -4.86
N PRO A 85 -1.60 3.31 -5.21
CA PRO A 85 -2.74 2.91 -4.37
C PRO A 85 -2.36 2.57 -2.92
N LEU A 86 -1.18 1.96 -2.72
CA LEU A 86 -0.65 1.61 -1.40
C LEU A 86 -0.45 2.86 -0.51
N TYR A 87 0.05 3.96 -1.08
CA TYR A 87 0.22 5.21 -0.33
C TYR A 87 -1.11 5.73 0.19
N LEU A 88 -2.13 5.81 -0.67
CA LEU A 88 -3.46 6.27 -0.27
C LEU A 88 -4.11 5.35 0.77
N LYS A 89 -3.91 4.03 0.65
CA LYS A 89 -4.38 3.07 1.65
C LYS A 89 -3.78 3.35 3.02
N LEU A 90 -2.45 3.43 3.11
CA LEU A 90 -1.73 3.69 4.36
C LEU A 90 -2.11 5.05 4.95
N ALA A 91 -2.16 6.09 4.12
CA ALA A 91 -2.51 7.43 4.58
C ALA A 91 -3.95 7.47 5.13
N CYS A 92 -4.91 6.84 4.45
CA CYS A 92 -6.29 6.75 4.94
C CYS A 92 -6.38 5.91 6.23
N ASP A 93 -5.61 4.83 6.34
CA ASP A 93 -5.57 4.00 7.54
C ASP A 93 -5.00 4.72 8.76
N GLU A 94 -4.06 5.64 8.57
CA GLU A 94 -3.56 6.50 9.65
C GLU A 94 -4.53 7.64 9.96
N LEU A 95 -5.09 8.31 8.94
CA LEU A 95 -6.07 9.38 9.14
C LEU A 95 -7.34 8.89 9.85
N ARG A 96 -7.73 7.63 9.64
CA ARG A 96 -8.93 7.07 10.30
C ARG A 96 -8.76 6.95 11.81
N LEU A 97 -7.54 6.99 12.36
CA LEU A 97 -7.32 6.90 13.80
C LEU A 97 -7.69 8.20 14.54
N TYR A 98 -7.77 9.33 13.84
CA TYR A 98 -8.07 10.63 14.43
C TYR A 98 -9.56 10.95 14.39
N SER A 99 -10.20 11.10 15.55
CA SER A 99 -11.65 11.34 15.65
C SER A 99 -12.04 12.82 15.62
N LYS A 100 -11.10 13.73 15.92
CA LYS A 100 -11.38 15.17 15.99
C LYS A 100 -11.04 15.87 14.67
N TYR A 101 -12.05 16.50 14.07
CA TYR A 101 -11.92 17.24 12.81
C TYR A 101 -10.84 18.35 12.87
N GLU A 102 -10.72 19.02 14.02
CA GLU A 102 -9.71 20.07 14.26
C GLU A 102 -8.26 19.56 14.17
N GLN A 103 -8.03 18.29 14.51
CA GLN A 103 -6.71 17.66 14.41
C GLN A 103 -6.43 17.15 13.00
N LEU A 104 -7.48 16.88 12.20
CA LEU A 104 -7.36 16.29 10.87
C LEU A 104 -6.62 17.20 9.89
N ASP A 105 -6.89 18.51 9.90
CA ASP A 105 -6.20 19.50 9.06
C ASP A 105 -4.69 19.52 9.34
N ALA A 106 -4.30 19.52 10.61
CA ALA A 106 -2.89 19.51 11.02
C ALA A 106 -2.22 18.18 10.64
N LYS A 107 -2.92 17.05 10.83
CA LYS A 107 -2.41 15.71 10.50
C LYS A 107 -2.26 15.50 9.00
N LEU A 108 -3.20 15.99 8.19
CA LEU A 108 -3.08 15.97 6.73
C LEU A 108 -1.82 16.71 6.25
N LYS A 109 -1.48 17.84 6.88
CA LYS A 109 -0.25 18.58 6.56
C LYS A 109 1.01 17.83 7.00
N GLN A 110 0.96 17.17 8.16
CA GLN A 110 2.07 16.38 8.72
C GLN A 110 2.29 15.05 7.99
N LEU A 111 1.30 14.52 7.25
CA LEU A 111 1.44 13.26 6.53
C LEU A 111 2.66 13.29 5.61
N PRO A 112 3.55 12.29 5.68
CA PRO A 112 4.70 12.21 4.80
C PRO A 112 4.30 12.05 3.33
N ASP A 113 5.14 12.54 2.42
CA ASP A 113 4.91 12.47 0.98
C ASP A 113 5.25 11.12 0.33
N THR A 114 5.92 10.23 1.06
CA THR A 114 6.41 8.94 0.55
C THR A 114 5.94 7.77 1.40
N ILE A 115 5.79 6.60 0.79
CA ILE A 115 5.44 5.36 1.47
C ILE A 115 6.48 5.01 2.54
N SER A 116 7.77 5.13 2.23
CA SER A 116 8.85 4.82 3.18
C SER A 116 8.76 5.68 4.44
N SER A 117 8.58 7.00 4.29
CA SER A 117 8.43 7.91 5.42
C SER A 117 7.12 7.67 6.19
N LEU A 118 6.03 7.34 5.47
CA LEU A 118 4.75 7.03 6.08
C LEU A 118 4.82 5.73 6.91
N VAL A 119 5.50 4.69 6.42
CA VAL A 119 5.75 3.45 7.17
C VAL A 119 6.57 3.73 8.43
N ILE A 120 7.60 4.58 8.35
CA ILE A 120 8.37 4.98 9.54
C ILE A 120 7.46 5.65 10.57
N ASP A 121 6.57 6.55 10.16
CA ASP A 121 5.64 7.21 11.07
C ASP A 121 4.60 6.25 11.66
N VAL A 122 4.11 5.28 10.89
CA VAL A 122 3.25 4.19 11.38
C VAL A 122 3.99 3.38 12.45
N VAL A 123 5.24 2.98 12.20
CA VAL A 123 6.06 2.23 13.16
C VAL A 123 6.25 3.03 14.44
N LYS A 124 6.65 4.30 14.35
CA LYS A 124 6.79 5.19 15.53
C LYS A 124 5.50 5.28 16.35
N ARG A 125 4.35 5.41 15.68
CA ARG A 125 3.04 5.43 16.36
C ARG A 125 2.79 4.11 17.10
N VAL A 126 3.09 2.98 16.47
CA VAL A 126 2.94 1.65 17.07
C VAL A 126 3.89 1.51 18.27
N GLU A 127 5.15 1.91 18.15
CA GLU A 127 6.11 1.90 19.26
C GLU A 127 5.61 2.73 20.46
N CYS A 128 5.06 3.93 20.21
CA CYS A 128 4.47 4.74 21.27
C CYS A 128 3.25 4.08 21.95
N SER A 129 2.56 3.18 21.24
CA SER A 129 1.32 2.56 21.73
C SER A 129 1.57 1.20 22.41
N CYS A 130 2.55 0.43 21.89
CA CYS A 130 2.79 -0.96 22.25
C CYS A 130 4.16 -1.18 22.92
N GLY A 131 5.05 -0.19 22.91
CA GLY A 131 6.44 -0.31 23.36
C GLY A 131 7.38 -0.69 22.21
N SER A 132 8.63 -0.19 22.28
CA SER A 132 9.63 -0.40 21.22
C SER A 132 10.07 -1.86 21.14
N ASP A 133 10.25 -2.54 22.28
CA ASP A 133 10.69 -3.95 22.32
C ASP A 133 9.71 -4.88 21.60
N LEU A 134 8.42 -4.81 21.97
CA LEU A 134 7.38 -5.62 21.35
C LEU A 134 7.24 -5.31 19.86
N THR A 135 7.35 -4.04 19.47
CA THR A 135 7.28 -3.62 18.07
C THR A 135 8.47 -4.19 17.27
N CYS A 136 9.67 -4.14 17.85
CA CYS A 136 10.89 -4.68 17.25
C CYS A 136 10.79 -6.21 17.06
N ILE A 137 10.37 -6.95 18.09
CA ILE A 137 10.16 -8.40 18.03
C ILE A 137 9.14 -8.74 16.93
N THR A 138 7.99 -8.07 16.94
CA THR A 138 6.91 -8.27 15.96
C THR A 138 7.39 -8.04 14.53
N LEU A 139 8.08 -6.92 14.27
CA LEU A 139 8.63 -6.64 12.95
C LEU A 139 9.71 -7.64 12.56
N GLY A 140 10.57 -8.05 13.49
CA GLY A 140 11.58 -9.09 13.28
C GLY A 140 10.93 -10.41 12.83
N LEU A 141 9.92 -10.88 13.54
CA LEU A 141 9.15 -12.07 13.17
C LEU A 141 8.55 -11.93 11.77
N LEU A 142 7.88 -10.81 11.47
CA LEU A 142 7.32 -10.55 10.15
C LEU A 142 8.38 -10.56 9.03
N THR A 143 9.61 -10.10 9.29
CA THR A 143 10.71 -10.15 8.30
C THR A 143 11.29 -11.55 8.10
N CYS A 144 11.22 -12.42 9.10
CA CYS A 144 11.72 -13.79 9.03
C CYS A 144 10.71 -14.75 8.39
N CYS A 145 9.42 -14.43 8.43
CA CYS A 145 8.36 -15.24 7.86
C CYS A 145 8.34 -15.17 6.32
N ARG A 146 8.32 -16.34 5.68
CA ARG A 146 8.22 -16.46 4.22
C ARG A 146 6.82 -16.19 3.67
N GLN A 147 5.82 -16.23 4.55
CA GLN A 147 4.41 -16.04 4.24
C GLN A 147 3.80 -15.02 5.20
N PRO A 148 2.74 -14.29 4.79
CA PRO A 148 2.01 -13.42 5.69
C PRO A 148 1.45 -14.21 6.87
N LEU A 149 1.67 -13.72 8.09
CA LEU A 149 1.11 -14.29 9.30
C LEU A 149 -0.33 -13.81 9.51
N SER A 150 -1.20 -14.71 9.94
CA SER A 150 -2.48 -14.35 10.54
C SER A 150 -2.29 -13.74 11.93
N THR A 151 -3.31 -13.05 12.43
CA THR A 151 -3.31 -12.48 13.78
C THR A 151 -3.07 -13.56 14.85
N GLU A 152 -3.67 -14.74 14.69
CA GLU A 152 -3.52 -15.85 15.64
C GLU A 152 -2.10 -16.42 15.64
N GLU A 153 -1.51 -16.64 14.46
CA GLU A 153 -0.12 -17.10 14.36
C GLU A 153 0.85 -16.07 14.95
N LEU A 154 0.60 -14.78 14.71
CA LEU A 154 1.43 -13.72 15.28
C LEU A 154 1.35 -13.68 16.81
N HIS A 155 0.15 -13.84 17.38
CA HIS A 155 -0.02 -13.92 18.83
C HIS A 155 0.71 -15.12 19.42
N ASN A 156 0.55 -16.31 18.84
CA ASN A 156 1.25 -17.51 19.31
C ASN A 156 2.77 -17.33 19.28
N LEU A 157 3.32 -16.72 18.21
CA LEU A 157 4.76 -16.47 18.10
C LEU A 157 5.30 -15.44 19.10
N ILE A 158 4.47 -14.48 19.51
CA ILE A 158 4.84 -13.47 20.51
C ILE A 158 4.74 -14.05 21.93
N ASP A 159 3.74 -14.88 22.20
CA ASP A 159 3.50 -15.46 23.53
C ASP A 159 4.45 -16.64 23.85
N ASP A 160 4.97 -17.33 22.83
CA ASP A 160 5.91 -18.45 22.97
C ASP A 160 7.40 -18.03 23.11
N GLY A 161 7.72 -16.73 23.00
CA GLY A 161 9.09 -16.17 23.04
C GLY A 161 9.47 -15.55 24.38
#